data_AF-A0A8X8GZA6-F1
#
_entry.id   AF-A0A8X8GZA6-F1
#
_cell.length_a   1.000
_cell.length_b   1.000
_cell.length_c   1.000
_cell.angle_alpha   90.00
_cell.angle_beta   90.00
_cell.angle_gamma   90.00
#
_symmetry.space_group_name_H-M   'P 1'
#
loop_
_entity.id
_entity.type
_entity.pdbx_description
1 polymer ?
#
loop_
_entity_poly.entity_id
_entity_poly.type
_entity_poly.pdbx_seq_one_letter_code
_entity_poly.pdbx_strand_id
1 'polypeptide(L)'
;MNMQSPSTVVAPPAPRNMAETGLSPVMMRDILLKTMFRMNLDLVSEIARVICLPVPITQELVDIARTQRLLEAQGTLHATSGNEMGYQLTDGGKARALDALTQSEYYGAMPVPLEDYKQQVKRQSVRAIKLTRTELLRGMGHLILPDDLIDNLGPAVTSGRSILMYGPPGNGKSSISNGIRDALGDKIYVPRALEYSGQVITVYDPIVHAAAEAAVDDPNSLRRTSNRFDNRYVFCERPTVITGGELSLEMLDLTYNPTARTYQAPLQLKSTGGIFIVDDLGRQAEPPQKLVNRWIVPLEEARDILALQSGEKFTVPFDTLVIFSTNFHPNEIFDGAALRRIFFKIKIDGPSQENFLKIFAMVARKKKMPLDERTLVHLMKVKFPSINNNYANYMPNFLIDQMIAVCEFEGVPNHMTPDLIDRAWGNMFVRQEIIAK
;
A
#
# COMPACT_ATOMS: atom_id res chain seq x y z
N MET A 1 14.54 -15.04 19.06
CA MET A 1 13.37 -15.86 18.69
C MET A 1 12.22 -14.90 18.43
N ASN A 2 11.97 -14.55 17.16
CA ASN A 2 10.83 -13.72 16.80
C ASN A 2 9.59 -14.59 16.87
N MET A 3 8.86 -14.53 17.99
CA MET A 3 7.48 -14.99 18.03
C MET A 3 6.70 -14.11 17.05
N GLN A 4 6.50 -14.61 15.82
CA GLN A 4 5.48 -14.06 14.94
C GLN A 4 4.16 -14.19 15.69
N SER A 5 3.58 -13.06 16.10
CA SER A 5 2.21 -13.03 16.61
C SER A 5 1.32 -13.78 15.62
N PRO A 6 0.49 -14.74 16.05
CA PRO A 6 -0.41 -15.44 15.13
C PRO A 6 -1.29 -14.41 14.43
N SER A 7 -1.28 -14.40 13.10
CA SER A 7 -2.09 -13.47 12.31
C SER A 7 -3.55 -13.64 12.72
N THR A 8 -4.15 -12.59 13.28
CA THR A 8 -5.58 -12.58 13.67
C THR A 8 -6.52 -12.61 12.47
N VAL A 9 -5.98 -12.45 11.26
CA VAL A 9 -6.71 -12.43 10.00
C VAL A 9 -7.11 -13.85 9.57
N VAL A 10 -8.42 -14.08 9.45
CA VAL A 10 -8.98 -15.34 8.95
C VAL A 10 -8.73 -15.45 7.44
N ALA A 11 -8.10 -16.54 7.03
CA ALA A 11 -7.75 -16.77 5.63
C ALA A 11 -8.99 -17.07 4.75
N PRO A 12 -8.99 -16.68 3.46
CA PRO A 12 -10.07 -16.99 2.55
C PRO A 12 -10.12 -18.52 2.31
N PRO A 13 -11.30 -19.16 2.44
CA PRO A 13 -11.42 -20.59 2.24
C PRO A 13 -11.18 -20.95 0.77
N ALA A 14 -10.39 -21.99 0.52
CA ALA A 14 -10.22 -22.50 -0.84
C ALA A 14 -11.53 -23.14 -1.35
N PRO A 15 -11.92 -22.90 -2.62
CA PRO A 15 -13.12 -23.50 -3.18
C PRO A 15 -12.95 -25.03 -3.27
N ARG A 16 -14.03 -25.78 -2.99
CA ARG A 16 -14.03 -27.25 -3.02
C ARG A 16 -14.61 -27.84 -4.31
N ASN A 17 -15.38 -27.05 -5.04
CA ASN A 17 -15.99 -27.40 -6.32
C ASN A 17 -16.07 -26.14 -7.21
N MET A 18 -16.39 -26.31 -8.49
CA MET A 18 -16.50 -25.17 -9.41
C MET A 18 -17.56 -24.14 -9.01
N ALA A 19 -18.68 -24.57 -8.41
CA ALA A 19 -19.75 -23.66 -8.00
C ALA A 19 -19.29 -22.70 -6.89
N GLU A 20 -18.47 -23.18 -5.94
CA GLU A 20 -17.87 -22.37 -4.88
C GLU A 20 -16.86 -21.33 -5.38
N THR A 21 -16.41 -21.41 -6.64
CA THR A 21 -15.56 -20.34 -7.21
C THR A 21 -16.35 -19.04 -7.43
N GLY A 22 -17.68 -19.14 -7.54
CA GLY A 22 -18.60 -18.04 -7.86
C GLY A 22 -18.50 -17.52 -9.30
N LEU A 23 -17.72 -18.18 -10.17
CA LEU A 23 -17.52 -17.78 -11.55
C LEU A 23 -18.42 -18.56 -12.52
N SER A 24 -18.74 -17.95 -13.66
CA SER A 24 -19.45 -18.67 -14.72
C SER A 24 -18.55 -19.76 -15.35
N PRO A 25 -19.10 -20.94 -15.71
CA PRO A 25 -18.33 -21.99 -16.38
C PRO A 25 -17.69 -21.53 -17.69
N VAL A 26 -18.34 -20.59 -18.40
CA VAL A 26 -17.83 -19.99 -19.64
C VAL A 26 -16.55 -19.21 -19.36
N MET A 27 -16.55 -18.33 -18.36
CA MET A 27 -15.38 -17.54 -17.98
C MET A 27 -14.22 -18.43 -17.51
N MET A 28 -14.52 -19.44 -16.67
CA MET A 28 -13.51 -20.40 -16.20
C MET A 28 -12.87 -21.14 -17.38
N ARG A 29 -13.68 -21.70 -18.28
CA ARG A 29 -13.19 -22.39 -19.47
C ARG A 29 -12.34 -21.46 -20.34
N ASP A 30 -12.82 -20.26 -20.61
CA ASP A 30 -12.12 -19.33 -21.48
C ASP A 30 -10.78 -18.90 -20.85
N ILE A 31 -10.70 -18.65 -19.53
CA ILE A 31 -9.43 -18.38 -18.84
C ILE A 31 -8.49 -19.60 -18.91
N LEU A 32 -9.00 -20.81 -18.70
CA LEU A 32 -8.22 -22.05 -18.83
C LEU A 32 -7.56 -22.15 -20.21
N LEU A 33 -8.37 -22.06 -21.28
CA LEU A 33 -7.90 -22.19 -22.65
C LEU A 33 -6.90 -21.08 -23.02
N LYS A 34 -7.18 -19.83 -22.62
CA LYS A 34 -6.26 -18.71 -22.82
C LYS A 34 -4.93 -18.92 -22.11
N THR A 35 -4.96 -19.47 -20.90
CA THR A 35 -3.75 -19.74 -20.11
C THR A 35 -2.90 -20.84 -20.75
N MET A 36 -3.52 -21.97 -21.12
CA MET A 36 -2.83 -23.03 -21.85
C MET A 36 -2.23 -22.51 -23.16
N PHE A 37 -2.98 -21.69 -23.90
CA PHE A 37 -2.53 -21.14 -25.19
C PHE A 37 -1.36 -20.15 -25.05
N ARG A 38 -1.40 -19.24 -24.07
CA ARG A 38 -0.37 -18.20 -23.88
C ARG A 38 0.90 -18.74 -23.23
N MET A 39 0.77 -19.73 -22.35
CA MET A 39 1.89 -20.25 -21.55
C MET A 39 2.39 -21.64 -22.00
N ASN A 40 1.75 -22.25 -23.01
CA ASN A 40 2.07 -23.59 -23.50
C ASN A 40 2.07 -24.66 -22.39
N LEU A 41 1.10 -24.58 -21.47
CA LEU A 41 0.95 -25.54 -20.37
C LEU A 41 0.12 -26.75 -20.82
N ASP A 42 0.58 -27.94 -20.46
CA ASP A 42 -0.05 -29.23 -20.80
C ASP A 42 -0.38 -30.09 -19.56
N LEU A 43 0.33 -29.91 -18.44
CA LEU A 43 0.07 -30.61 -17.19
C LEU A 43 -0.99 -29.92 -16.32
N VAL A 44 -1.94 -30.69 -15.78
CA VAL A 44 -3.04 -30.17 -14.95
C VAL A 44 -2.51 -29.51 -13.68
N SER A 45 -1.46 -30.07 -13.07
CA SER A 45 -0.80 -29.52 -11.89
C SER A 45 -0.17 -28.14 -12.13
N GLU A 46 0.46 -27.94 -13.28
CA GLU A 46 1.03 -26.65 -13.68
C GLU A 46 -0.05 -25.62 -14.01
N ILE A 47 -1.07 -26.04 -14.76
CA ILE A 47 -2.24 -25.22 -15.07
C ILE A 47 -2.92 -24.78 -13.77
N ALA A 48 -3.18 -25.70 -12.84
CA ALA A 48 -3.81 -25.44 -11.55
C ALA A 48 -3.05 -24.37 -10.74
N ARG A 49 -1.71 -24.46 -10.73
CA ARG A 49 -0.84 -23.48 -10.08
C ARG A 49 -0.98 -22.09 -10.71
N VAL A 50 -1.02 -22.00 -12.04
CA VAL A 50 -1.11 -20.71 -12.75
C VAL A 50 -2.50 -20.10 -12.63
N ILE A 51 -3.56 -20.89 -12.80
CA ILE A 51 -4.95 -20.41 -12.65
C ILE A 51 -5.39 -20.27 -11.19
N CYS A 52 -4.52 -20.64 -10.25
CA CYS A 52 -4.73 -20.51 -8.81
C CYS A 52 -5.95 -21.28 -8.30
N LEU A 53 -6.26 -22.44 -8.90
CA LEU A 53 -7.33 -23.34 -8.45
C LEU A 53 -6.75 -24.65 -7.90
N PRO A 54 -7.46 -25.34 -7.00
CA PRO A 54 -7.12 -26.70 -6.61
C PRO A 54 -7.12 -27.66 -7.81
N VAL A 55 -6.16 -28.58 -7.84
CA VAL A 55 -6.00 -29.59 -8.91
C VAL A 55 -7.32 -30.34 -9.22
N PRO A 56 -8.13 -30.78 -8.24
CA PRO A 56 -9.40 -31.46 -8.54
C PRO A 56 -10.39 -30.59 -9.35
N ILE A 57 -10.46 -29.30 -9.06
CA ILE A 57 -11.34 -28.35 -9.78
C ILE A 57 -10.78 -28.09 -11.18
N THR A 58 -9.45 -27.94 -11.31
CA THR A 58 -8.81 -27.79 -12.61
C THR A 58 -9.02 -29.02 -13.49
N GLN A 59 -8.94 -30.23 -12.92
CA GLN A 59 -9.21 -31.48 -13.62
C GLN A 59 -10.66 -31.54 -14.14
N GLU A 60 -11.64 -31.18 -13.31
CA GLU A 60 -13.05 -31.09 -13.70
C GLU A 60 -13.25 -30.14 -14.89
N LEU A 61 -12.58 -28.97 -14.86
CA LEU A 61 -12.65 -27.99 -15.94
C LEU A 61 -11.99 -28.47 -17.24
N VAL A 62 -10.87 -29.19 -17.14
CA VAL A 62 -10.20 -29.85 -18.27
C VAL A 62 -11.09 -30.92 -18.87
N ASP A 63 -11.75 -31.74 -18.04
CA ASP A 63 -12.66 -32.79 -18.51
C ASP A 63 -13.88 -32.19 -19.24
N ILE A 64 -14.44 -31.08 -18.76
CA ILE A 64 -15.50 -30.35 -19.47
C ILE A 64 -15.01 -29.84 -20.83
N ALA A 65 -13.82 -29.24 -20.88
CA ALA A 65 -13.23 -28.76 -22.14
C ALA A 65 -12.94 -29.91 -23.11
N ARG A 66 -12.56 -31.09 -22.60
CA ARG A 66 -12.40 -32.32 -23.40
C ARG A 66 -13.73 -32.83 -23.95
N THR A 67 -14.78 -32.88 -23.14
CA THR A 67 -16.14 -33.25 -23.60
C THR A 67 -16.63 -32.30 -24.70
N GLN A 68 -16.26 -31.02 -24.62
CA GLN A 68 -16.53 -30.01 -25.64
C GLN A 68 -15.59 -30.08 -26.87
N ARG A 69 -14.66 -31.05 -26.92
CA ARG A 69 -13.65 -31.24 -27.98
C ARG A 69 -12.69 -30.06 -28.14
N LEU A 70 -12.48 -29.29 -27.08
CA LEU A 70 -11.53 -28.16 -27.04
C LEU A 70 -10.14 -28.61 -26.59
N LEU A 71 -10.08 -29.69 -25.81
CA LEU A 71 -8.85 -30.34 -25.37
C LEU A 71 -8.82 -31.81 -25.81
N GLU A 72 -7.62 -32.32 -26.03
CA GLU A 72 -7.34 -33.73 -26.24
C GLU A 72 -6.25 -34.21 -25.28
N ALA A 73 -6.36 -35.46 -24.85
CA ALA A 73 -5.36 -36.08 -23.98
C ALA A 73 -4.15 -36.49 -24.83
N GLN A 74 -2.97 -36.05 -24.45
CA GLN A 74 -1.74 -36.64 -24.95
C GLN A 74 -1.55 -37.95 -24.21
N GLY A 75 -1.38 -39.05 -24.94
CA GLY A 75 -1.07 -40.35 -24.32
C GLY A 75 0.15 -40.23 -23.41
N THR A 76 0.34 -41.18 -22.48
CA THR A 76 1.54 -41.25 -21.63
C THR A 76 2.76 -41.67 -22.46
N LEU A 77 3.21 -40.79 -23.36
CA LEU A 77 4.23 -41.08 -24.36
C LEU A 77 5.67 -40.93 -23.83
N HIS A 78 5.83 -40.64 -22.54
CA HIS A 78 7.13 -40.63 -21.87
C HIS A 78 7.12 -41.50 -20.63
N ALA A 79 7.64 -42.72 -20.75
CA ALA A 79 7.85 -43.67 -19.64
C ALA A 79 8.86 -43.19 -18.58
N THR A 80 9.30 -41.93 -18.62
CA THR A 80 10.39 -41.40 -17.79
C THR A 80 10.11 -40.04 -17.13
N SER A 81 8.89 -39.49 -17.21
CA SER A 81 8.61 -38.18 -16.61
C SER A 81 7.13 -37.97 -16.28
N GLY A 82 6.70 -38.42 -15.10
CA GLY A 82 5.44 -38.06 -14.44
C GLY A 82 4.30 -39.08 -14.55
N ASN A 83 3.61 -39.34 -13.43
CA ASN A 83 2.36 -40.11 -13.37
C ASN A 83 1.12 -39.29 -13.82
N GLU A 84 1.33 -38.14 -14.48
CA GLU A 84 0.27 -37.19 -14.83
C GLU A 84 0.09 -37.14 -16.36
N MET A 85 -1.16 -37.16 -16.82
CA MET A 85 -1.49 -37.13 -18.25
C MET A 85 -1.49 -35.69 -18.76
N GLY A 86 -0.79 -35.45 -19.87
CA GLY A 86 -0.77 -34.14 -20.54
C GLY A 86 -2.02 -33.90 -21.38
N TYR A 87 -2.38 -32.63 -21.55
CA TYR A 87 -3.51 -32.19 -22.37
C TYR A 87 -3.09 -31.11 -23.35
N GLN A 88 -3.58 -31.19 -24.59
CA GLN A 88 -3.29 -30.21 -25.63
C GLN A 88 -4.57 -29.57 -26.17
N LEU A 89 -4.48 -28.31 -26.58
CA LEU A 89 -5.54 -27.63 -27.30
C LEU A 89 -5.73 -28.22 -28.69
N THR A 90 -6.95 -28.66 -28.99
CA THR A 90 -7.38 -28.97 -30.36
C THR A 90 -7.43 -27.69 -31.20
N ASP A 91 -7.58 -27.80 -32.51
CA ASP A 91 -7.78 -26.61 -33.35
C ASP A 91 -9.04 -25.81 -32.96
N GLY A 92 -10.10 -26.50 -32.51
CA GLY A 92 -11.27 -25.87 -31.92
C GLY A 92 -10.98 -25.15 -30.60
N GLY A 93 -10.15 -25.76 -29.74
CA GLY A 93 -9.66 -25.14 -28.50
C GLY A 93 -8.84 -23.88 -28.75
N LYS A 94 -7.91 -23.93 -29.72
CA LYS A 94 -7.11 -22.77 -30.14
C LYS A 94 -7.98 -21.66 -30.71
N ALA A 95 -8.93 -21.99 -31.59
CA ALA A 95 -9.86 -21.01 -32.14
C ALA A 95 -10.69 -20.34 -31.04
N ARG A 96 -11.20 -21.12 -30.06
CA ARG A 96 -11.93 -20.55 -28.92
C ARG A 96 -11.04 -19.69 -28.02
N ALA A 97 -9.79 -20.10 -27.77
CA ALA A 97 -8.85 -19.30 -26.98
C ALA A 97 -8.57 -17.94 -27.65
N LEU A 98 -8.37 -17.92 -28.97
CA LEU A 98 -8.18 -16.70 -29.74
C LEU A 98 -9.42 -15.80 -29.72
N ASP A 99 -10.62 -16.37 -29.91
CA ASP A 99 -11.89 -15.66 -29.78
C ASP A 99 -12.06 -15.03 -28.38
N ALA A 100 -11.80 -15.81 -27.32
CA ALA A 100 -11.83 -15.32 -25.95
C ALA A 100 -10.78 -14.23 -25.66
N LEU A 101 -9.59 -14.29 -26.28
CA LEU A 101 -8.57 -13.25 -26.18
C LEU A 101 -9.03 -11.94 -26.83
N THR A 102 -9.86 -12.01 -27.87
CA THR A 102 -10.49 -10.79 -28.40
C THR A 102 -11.44 -10.17 -27.39
N GLN A 103 -12.10 -10.93 -26.53
CA GLN A 103 -13.01 -10.34 -25.54
C GLN A 103 -12.23 -9.75 -24.36
N SER A 104 -11.21 -10.46 -23.89
CA SER A 104 -10.31 -9.99 -22.84
C SER A 104 -8.98 -10.73 -22.93
N GLU A 105 -7.88 -9.96 -22.89
CA GLU A 105 -6.54 -10.53 -22.87
C GLU A 105 -6.16 -11.13 -21.51
N TYR A 106 -7.01 -11.03 -20.49
CA TYR A 106 -6.74 -11.60 -19.16
C TYR A 106 -6.59 -13.13 -19.21
N TYR A 107 -5.48 -13.65 -18.71
CA TYR A 107 -5.22 -15.08 -18.51
C TYR A 107 -4.46 -15.29 -17.20
N GLY A 108 -4.32 -16.54 -16.77
CA GLY A 108 -3.68 -16.91 -15.53
C GLY A 108 -4.69 -17.08 -14.39
N ALA A 109 -4.42 -16.46 -13.24
CA ALA A 109 -5.20 -16.64 -12.02
C ALA A 109 -6.69 -16.40 -12.24
N MET A 110 -7.55 -17.29 -11.73
CA MET A 110 -8.99 -17.05 -11.76
C MET A 110 -9.34 -15.84 -10.89
N PRO A 111 -10.17 -14.90 -11.39
CA PRO A 111 -10.58 -13.76 -10.59
C PRO A 111 -11.50 -14.21 -9.45
N VAL A 112 -11.61 -13.36 -8.43
CA VAL A 112 -12.49 -13.58 -7.29
C VAL A 112 -13.73 -12.70 -7.45
N PRO A 113 -14.96 -13.21 -7.28
CA PRO A 113 -16.15 -12.38 -7.29
C PRO A 113 -16.04 -11.23 -6.29
N LEU A 114 -16.45 -10.02 -6.69
CA LEU A 114 -16.36 -8.83 -5.84
C LEU A 114 -17.07 -9.02 -4.49
N GLU A 115 -18.19 -9.74 -4.46
CA GLU A 115 -18.95 -10.00 -3.23
C GLU A 115 -18.17 -10.88 -2.24
N ASP A 116 -17.41 -11.87 -2.71
CA ASP A 116 -16.55 -12.69 -1.86
C ASP A 116 -15.41 -11.86 -1.28
N TYR A 117 -14.83 -10.97 -2.10
CA TYR A 117 -13.82 -10.04 -1.62
C TYR A 117 -14.36 -9.09 -0.55
N LYS A 118 -15.59 -8.57 -0.69
CA LYS A 118 -16.23 -7.76 0.37
C LYS A 118 -16.33 -8.51 1.71
N GLN A 119 -16.59 -9.81 1.69
CA GLN A 119 -16.60 -10.61 2.93
C GLN A 119 -15.19 -10.80 3.49
N GLN A 120 -14.20 -11.03 2.62
CA GLN A 120 -12.81 -11.15 3.07
C GLN A 120 -12.30 -9.84 3.69
N VAL A 121 -12.65 -8.68 3.12
CA VAL A 121 -12.31 -7.37 3.68
C VAL A 121 -12.84 -7.21 5.10
N LYS A 122 -14.09 -7.62 5.38
CA LYS A 122 -14.65 -7.56 6.74
C LYS A 122 -13.86 -8.40 7.75
N ARG A 123 -13.30 -9.54 7.34
CA ARG A 123 -12.50 -10.44 8.20
C ARG A 123 -11.10 -9.88 8.50
N GLN A 124 -10.61 -8.97 7.67
CA GLN A 124 -9.26 -8.41 7.77
C GLN A 124 -9.26 -6.88 7.90
N SER A 125 -10.39 -6.30 8.33
CA SER A 125 -10.62 -4.86 8.26
C SER A 125 -9.59 -4.07 9.07
N VAL A 126 -9.12 -2.96 8.50
CA VAL A 126 -8.20 -2.03 9.18
C VAL A 126 -8.86 -1.41 10.42
N ARG A 127 -10.19 -1.27 10.42
CA ARG A 127 -10.97 -0.72 11.54
C ARG A 127 -11.10 -1.66 12.73
N ALA A 128 -10.78 -2.95 12.55
CA ALA A 128 -10.79 -3.93 13.63
C ALA A 128 -9.45 -3.98 14.39
N ILE A 129 -8.43 -3.28 13.91
CA ILE A 129 -7.10 -3.28 14.52
C ILE A 129 -7.15 -2.48 15.81
N LYS A 130 -6.72 -3.11 16.90
CA LYS A 130 -6.54 -2.47 18.20
C LYS A 130 -5.06 -2.27 18.44
N LEU A 131 -4.61 -1.02 18.31
CA LEU A 131 -3.23 -0.67 18.55
C LEU A 131 -3.09 -0.13 19.98
N THR A 132 -2.21 -0.74 20.77
CA THR A 132 -1.88 -0.22 22.10
C THR A 132 -0.86 0.93 22.01
N ARG A 133 -0.80 1.78 23.05
CA ARG A 133 0.21 2.86 23.14
C ARG A 133 1.63 2.31 22.98
N THR A 134 1.92 1.14 23.56
CA THR A 134 3.23 0.49 23.48
C THR A 134 3.57 0.01 22.08
N GLU A 135 2.60 -0.53 21.33
CA GLU A 135 2.81 -0.95 19.93
C GLU A 135 3.01 0.25 19.01
N LEU A 136 2.22 1.32 19.20
CA LEU A 136 2.42 2.57 18.47
C LEU A 136 3.81 3.15 18.71
N LEU A 137 4.23 3.26 19.98
CA LEU A 137 5.56 3.74 20.36
C LEU A 137 6.68 2.86 19.80
N ARG A 138 6.46 1.55 19.70
CA ARG A 138 7.42 0.63 19.10
C ARG A 138 7.61 0.90 17.60
N GLY A 139 6.52 1.06 16.85
CA GLY A 139 6.58 1.40 15.42
C GLY A 139 7.20 2.78 15.17
N MET A 140 6.97 3.72 16.10
CA MET A 140 7.50 5.08 16.04
C MET A 140 8.82 5.25 16.80
N GLY A 141 9.50 4.18 17.21
CA GLY A 141 10.64 4.24 18.15
C GLY A 141 11.87 5.04 17.66
N HIS A 142 11.91 5.39 16.38
CA HIS A 142 12.93 6.26 15.79
C HIS A 142 12.57 7.76 15.82
N LEU A 143 11.35 8.11 16.27
CA LEU A 143 10.81 9.46 16.33
C LEU A 143 10.73 9.94 17.77
N ILE A 144 11.08 11.21 18.00
CA ILE A 144 10.80 11.90 19.26
C ILE A 144 9.48 12.63 19.08
N LEU A 145 8.46 12.15 19.76
CA LEU A 145 7.11 12.70 19.69
C LEU A 145 6.70 13.21 21.07
N PRO A 146 6.07 14.39 21.16
CA PRO A 146 5.41 14.85 22.38
C PRO A 146 4.34 13.85 22.87
N ASP A 147 4.18 13.71 24.19
CA ASP A 147 3.20 12.78 24.77
C ASP A 147 1.76 13.09 24.34
N ASP A 148 1.40 14.38 24.26
CA ASP A 148 0.10 14.85 23.80
C ASP A 148 -0.18 14.47 22.34
N LEU A 149 0.85 14.45 21.49
CA LEU A 149 0.70 14.01 20.11
C LEU A 149 0.40 12.51 20.02
N ILE A 150 1.06 11.69 20.85
CA ILE A 150 0.80 10.25 20.94
C ILE A 150 -0.63 9.99 21.44
N ASP A 151 -1.06 10.74 22.45
CA ASP A 151 -2.39 10.61 23.04
C ASP A 151 -3.52 10.97 22.06
N ASN A 152 -3.24 11.83 21.07
CA ASN A 152 -4.15 12.13 19.96
C ASN A 152 -4.04 11.12 18.79
N LEU A 153 -2.83 10.68 18.45
CA LEU A 153 -2.59 9.75 17.34
C LEU A 153 -3.08 8.33 17.65
N GLY A 154 -2.90 7.83 18.87
CA GLY A 154 -3.28 6.47 19.26
C GLY A 154 -4.75 6.14 18.99
N PRO A 155 -5.70 6.95 19.50
CA PRO A 155 -7.12 6.81 19.19
C PRO A 155 -7.42 6.96 17.69
N ALA A 156 -6.71 7.87 17.01
CA ALA A 156 -6.92 8.12 15.59
C ALA A 156 -6.62 6.88 14.74
N VAL A 157 -5.46 6.27 14.94
CA VAL A 157 -5.05 5.04 14.23
C VAL A 157 -5.96 3.87 14.58
N THR A 158 -6.26 3.68 15.88
CA THR A 158 -7.09 2.56 16.36
C THR A 158 -8.54 2.63 15.86
N SER A 159 -9.05 3.83 15.60
CA SER A 159 -10.42 4.00 15.10
C SER A 159 -10.60 3.54 13.64
N GLY A 160 -9.50 3.43 12.88
CA GLY A 160 -9.54 3.21 11.43
C GLY A 160 -10.26 4.32 10.64
N ARG A 161 -10.42 5.52 11.21
CA ARG A 161 -11.05 6.69 10.55
C ARG A 161 -10.00 7.64 10.00
N SER A 162 -10.43 8.55 9.12
CA SER A 162 -9.55 9.51 8.47
C SER A 162 -8.83 10.46 9.43
N ILE A 163 -7.58 10.75 9.10
CA ILE A 163 -6.68 11.64 9.84
C ILE A 163 -6.24 12.77 8.91
N LEU A 164 -6.33 14.01 9.36
CA LEU A 164 -5.69 15.16 8.73
C LEU A 164 -4.58 15.68 9.64
N MET A 165 -3.34 15.53 9.19
CA MET A 165 -2.16 16.15 9.79
C MET A 165 -1.89 17.48 9.11
N TYR A 166 -1.81 18.55 9.89
CA TYR A 166 -1.53 19.88 9.36
C TYR A 166 -0.51 20.62 10.22
N GLY A 167 0.27 21.48 9.60
CA GLY A 167 1.27 22.29 10.28
C GLY A 167 2.45 22.63 9.38
N PRO A 168 3.46 23.36 9.89
CA PRO A 168 4.56 23.84 9.07
C PRO A 168 5.31 22.70 8.34
N PRO A 169 5.92 22.99 7.18
CA PRO A 169 6.74 22.01 6.46
C PRO A 169 7.96 21.61 7.30
N GLY A 170 8.44 20.38 7.11
CA GLY A 170 9.65 19.90 7.78
C GLY A 170 9.50 19.50 9.24
N ASN A 171 8.27 19.42 9.78
CA ASN A 171 8.00 18.94 11.14
C ASN A 171 7.69 17.43 11.24
N GLY A 172 7.97 16.65 10.20
CA GLY A 172 7.92 15.18 10.28
C GLY A 172 6.54 14.55 10.08
N LYS A 173 5.59 15.24 9.43
CA LYS A 173 4.28 14.67 9.04
C LYS A 173 4.44 13.35 8.28
N SER A 174 5.28 13.33 7.24
CA SER A 174 5.56 12.12 6.46
C SER A 174 6.26 11.03 7.29
N SER A 175 7.14 11.41 8.23
CA SER A 175 7.76 10.47 9.16
C SER A 175 6.75 9.82 10.11
N ILE A 176 5.78 10.61 10.61
CA ILE A 176 4.67 10.12 11.43
C ILE A 176 3.79 9.16 10.63
N SER A 177 3.40 9.51 9.40
CA SER A 177 2.62 8.62 8.52
C SER A 177 3.31 7.26 8.30
N ASN A 178 4.63 7.28 8.06
CA ASN A 178 5.42 6.06 7.92
C ASN A 178 5.51 5.27 9.25
N GLY A 179 5.65 5.95 10.39
CA GLY A 179 5.61 5.30 11.70
C GLY A 179 4.26 4.62 11.99
N ILE A 180 3.15 5.22 11.57
CA ILE A 180 1.80 4.61 11.65
C ILE A 180 1.73 3.35 10.80
N ARG A 181 2.28 3.39 9.58
CA ARG A 181 2.39 2.21 8.72
C ARG A 181 3.14 1.07 9.40
N ASP A 182 4.31 1.37 9.94
CA ASP A 182 5.15 0.35 10.57
C ASP A 182 4.50 -0.21 11.84
N ALA A 183 3.71 0.60 12.56
CA ALA A 183 2.98 0.19 13.76
C ALA A 183 1.76 -0.72 13.48
N LEU A 184 1.07 -0.53 12.35
CA LEU A 184 -0.09 -1.34 11.97
C LEU A 184 0.26 -2.80 11.65
N GLY A 185 1.55 -3.09 11.40
CA GLY A 185 2.19 -4.39 11.23
C GLY A 185 1.28 -5.61 11.29
N ASP A 186 0.77 -6.04 10.14
CA ASP A 186 -0.07 -7.23 9.97
C ASP A 186 -0.08 -7.65 8.48
N LYS A 187 -0.54 -8.86 8.21
CA LYS A 187 -0.59 -9.44 6.85
C LYS A 187 -2.02 -9.76 6.46
N ILE A 188 -2.38 -9.49 5.21
CA ILE A 188 -3.74 -9.65 4.68
C ILE A 188 -3.75 -10.42 3.36
N TYR A 189 -4.95 -10.80 2.92
CA TYR A 189 -5.15 -11.51 1.66
C TYR A 189 -5.69 -10.56 0.60
N VAL A 190 -4.94 -10.37 -0.48
CA VAL A 190 -5.30 -9.48 -1.59
C VAL A 190 -5.54 -10.32 -2.85
N PRO A 191 -6.72 -10.24 -3.49
CA PRO A 191 -7.00 -10.99 -4.70
C PRO A 191 -6.12 -10.49 -5.84
N ARG A 192 -5.68 -11.40 -6.71
CA ARG A 192 -4.94 -11.03 -7.92
C ARG A 192 -5.79 -10.17 -8.86
N ALA A 193 -7.03 -10.61 -9.06
CA ALA A 193 -8.05 -9.88 -9.80
C ALA A 193 -9.44 -10.15 -9.21
N LEU A 194 -10.35 -9.23 -9.49
CA LEU A 194 -11.77 -9.31 -9.14
C LEU A 194 -12.61 -9.54 -10.39
N GLU A 195 -13.74 -10.19 -10.21
CA GLU A 195 -14.81 -10.32 -11.20
C GLU A 195 -16.01 -9.46 -10.77
N TYR A 196 -16.55 -8.71 -11.72
CA TYR A 196 -17.82 -8.01 -11.58
C TYR A 196 -18.51 -7.88 -12.93
N SER A 197 -19.76 -8.34 -13.04
CA SER A 197 -20.57 -8.32 -14.27
C SER A 197 -19.83 -8.86 -15.51
N GLY A 198 -19.07 -9.94 -15.34
CA GLY A 198 -18.26 -10.58 -16.39
C GLY A 198 -16.98 -9.85 -16.77
N GLN A 199 -16.68 -8.72 -16.13
CA GLN A 199 -15.46 -7.94 -16.33
C GLN A 199 -14.39 -8.31 -15.30
N VAL A 200 -13.13 -8.30 -15.74
CA VAL A 200 -11.98 -8.53 -14.85
C VAL A 200 -11.36 -7.19 -14.44
N ILE A 201 -11.22 -7.00 -13.13
CA ILE A 201 -10.57 -5.85 -12.50
C ILE A 201 -9.29 -6.32 -11.82
N THR A 202 -8.12 -5.93 -12.33
CA THR A 202 -6.83 -6.26 -11.72
C THR A 202 -6.61 -5.44 -10.45
N VAL A 203 -6.26 -6.11 -9.34
CA VAL A 203 -6.09 -5.47 -8.02
C VAL A 203 -4.66 -5.59 -7.54
N TYR A 204 -4.10 -6.80 -7.56
CA TYR A 204 -2.73 -7.02 -7.12
C TYR A 204 -1.74 -6.29 -8.03
N ASP A 205 -0.82 -5.60 -7.37
CA ASP A 205 0.17 -4.72 -7.97
C ASP A 205 1.44 -4.86 -7.13
N PRO A 206 2.53 -5.45 -7.66
CA PRO A 206 3.76 -5.66 -6.91
C PRO A 206 4.41 -4.38 -6.37
N ILE A 207 4.07 -3.21 -6.92
CA ILE A 207 4.57 -1.92 -6.42
C ILE A 207 3.88 -1.53 -5.11
N VAL A 208 2.60 -1.89 -4.96
CA VAL A 208 1.78 -1.57 -3.78
C VAL A 208 1.75 -2.73 -2.77
N HIS A 209 1.79 -3.97 -3.27
CA HIS A 209 1.55 -5.18 -2.51
C HIS A 209 2.84 -5.99 -2.38
N ALA A 210 3.48 -5.89 -1.22
CA ALA A 210 4.61 -6.74 -0.87
C ALA A 210 4.11 -8.14 -0.50
N ALA A 211 4.36 -9.12 -1.36
CA ALA A 211 4.05 -10.52 -1.06
C ALA A 211 4.85 -10.98 0.17
N ALA A 212 4.14 -11.48 1.17
CA ALA A 212 4.75 -12.05 2.35
C ALA A 212 5.11 -13.52 2.10
N GLU A 213 6.26 -13.97 2.63
CA GLU A 213 6.58 -15.39 2.63
C GLU A 213 5.45 -16.17 3.33
N ALA A 214 4.78 -17.03 2.57
CA ALA A 214 3.90 -18.04 3.15
C ALA A 214 4.79 -19.01 3.93
N ALA A 215 4.40 -19.38 5.15
CA ALA A 215 5.13 -20.37 5.94
C ALA A 215 5.33 -21.63 5.10
N VAL A 216 6.58 -21.88 4.68
CA VAL A 216 6.95 -23.05 3.88
C VAL A 216 6.77 -24.27 4.78
N ASP A 217 5.97 -25.22 4.33
CA ASP A 217 5.79 -26.47 5.07
C ASP A 217 7.07 -27.29 5.03
N ASP A 218 7.39 -27.89 6.17
CA ASP A 218 8.41 -28.94 6.26
C ASP A 218 8.03 -30.08 5.29
N PRO A 219 8.91 -30.45 4.33
CA PRO A 219 8.69 -31.56 3.40
C PRO A 219 8.33 -32.90 4.07
N ASN A 220 8.69 -33.09 5.34
CA ASN A 220 8.41 -34.30 6.12
C ASN A 220 7.08 -34.27 6.90
N SER A 221 6.31 -33.19 6.84
CA SER A 221 5.01 -33.12 7.50
C SER A 221 3.96 -33.94 6.76
N LEU A 222 3.42 -34.98 7.42
CA LEU A 222 2.31 -35.81 6.92
C LEU A 222 1.03 -35.00 6.60
N ARG A 223 0.88 -33.82 7.20
CA ARG A 223 -0.13 -32.82 6.81
C ARG A 223 0.57 -31.72 6.01
N ARG A 224 0.52 -31.83 4.68
CA ARG A 224 0.86 -30.70 3.81
C ARG A 224 -0.19 -29.61 4.05
N THR A 225 0.26 -28.46 4.54
CA THR A 225 -0.54 -27.24 4.72
C THR A 225 -0.55 -26.34 3.49
N SER A 226 -0.09 -26.84 2.33
CA SER A 226 -0.16 -26.20 1.01
C SER A 226 -1.58 -25.87 0.51
N ASN A 227 -2.61 -26.15 1.33
CA ASN A 227 -4.01 -25.85 1.10
C ASN A 227 -4.61 -24.94 2.21
N ARG A 228 -3.80 -24.07 2.83
CA ARG A 228 -4.26 -23.22 3.95
C ARG A 228 -5.31 -22.17 3.56
N PHE A 229 -5.34 -21.72 2.30
CA PHE A 229 -6.25 -20.68 1.83
C PHE A 229 -6.39 -20.68 0.30
N ASP A 230 -7.33 -19.89 -0.21
CA ASP A 230 -7.57 -19.70 -1.64
C ASP A 230 -6.40 -18.99 -2.35
N ASN A 231 -5.71 -19.70 -3.24
CA ASN A 231 -4.53 -19.21 -3.97
C ASN A 231 -4.84 -18.10 -5.00
N ARG A 232 -6.12 -17.81 -5.30
CA ARG A 232 -6.51 -16.62 -6.06
C ARG A 232 -6.13 -15.32 -5.32
N TYR A 233 -5.93 -15.43 -4.00
CA TYR A 233 -5.38 -14.39 -3.15
C TYR A 233 -3.86 -14.53 -2.99
N VAL A 234 -3.20 -13.39 -2.85
CA VAL A 234 -1.81 -13.27 -2.44
C VAL A 234 -1.80 -12.86 -0.97
N PHE A 235 -1.01 -13.56 -0.16
CA PHE A 235 -0.74 -13.16 1.21
C PHE A 235 0.30 -12.05 1.21
N CYS A 236 -0.09 -10.86 1.64
CA CYS A 236 0.71 -9.64 1.53
C CYS A 236 0.87 -8.97 2.89
N GLU A 237 1.89 -8.15 3.05
CA GLU A 237 1.86 -7.09 4.06
C GLU A 237 0.68 -6.14 3.78
N ARG A 238 0.14 -5.50 4.82
CA ARG A 238 -0.96 -4.52 4.63
C ARG A 238 -0.54 -3.46 3.60
N PRO A 239 -1.32 -3.28 2.53
CA PRO A 239 -0.94 -2.41 1.42
C PRO A 239 -0.86 -0.97 1.90
N THR A 240 0.14 -0.26 1.40
CA THR A 240 0.26 1.18 1.66
C THR A 240 0.40 1.88 0.32
N VAL A 241 -0.51 2.81 0.06
CA VAL A 241 -0.41 3.72 -1.08
C VAL A 241 -0.06 5.09 -0.57
N ILE A 242 0.95 5.71 -1.16
CA ILE A 242 1.40 7.07 -0.85
C ILE A 242 1.31 7.87 -2.14
N THR A 243 0.69 9.03 -2.07
CA THR A 243 0.61 9.98 -3.17
C THR A 243 0.76 11.42 -2.64
N GLY A 244 1.27 12.33 -3.46
CA GLY A 244 1.49 13.73 -3.13
C GLY A 244 0.79 14.69 -4.10
N GLY A 245 1.57 15.61 -4.68
CA GLY A 245 1.08 16.61 -5.65
C GLY A 245 0.63 16.02 -6.99
N GLU A 246 1.03 14.78 -7.29
CA GLU A 246 0.70 14.05 -8.51
C GLU A 246 -0.67 13.37 -8.48
N LEU A 247 -1.37 13.37 -7.34
CA LEU A 247 -2.70 12.80 -7.22
C LEU A 247 -3.70 13.53 -8.14
N SER A 248 -4.32 12.79 -9.05
CA SER A 248 -5.44 13.26 -9.87
C SER A 248 -6.73 12.51 -9.53
N LEU A 249 -7.88 13.09 -9.86
CA LEU A 249 -9.19 12.44 -9.64
C LEU A 249 -9.35 11.16 -10.46
N GLU A 250 -8.75 11.11 -11.66
CA GLU A 250 -8.82 9.93 -12.54
C GLU A 250 -8.17 8.69 -11.92
N MET A 251 -7.12 8.87 -11.11
CA MET A 251 -6.47 7.78 -10.37
C MET A 251 -7.38 7.15 -9.30
N LEU A 252 -8.48 7.84 -8.96
CA LEU A 252 -9.49 7.38 -8.01
C LEU A 252 -10.65 6.65 -8.70
N ASP A 253 -10.65 6.54 -10.03
CA ASP A 253 -11.65 5.80 -10.79
C ASP A 253 -11.03 4.58 -11.49
N LEU A 254 -11.88 3.67 -11.97
CA LEU A 254 -11.41 2.50 -12.71
C LEU A 254 -10.74 2.91 -14.00
N THR A 255 -9.51 2.45 -14.21
CA THR A 255 -8.80 2.66 -15.47
C THR A 255 -9.03 1.48 -16.39
N TYR A 256 -9.66 1.69 -17.54
CA TYR A 256 -9.84 0.65 -18.55
C TYR A 256 -8.66 0.64 -19.53
N ASN A 257 -8.04 -0.53 -19.72
CA ASN A 257 -7.03 -0.73 -20.74
C ASN A 257 -7.71 -1.21 -22.04
N PRO A 258 -7.76 -0.41 -23.12
CA PRO A 258 -8.43 -0.78 -24.36
C PRO A 258 -7.70 -1.88 -25.14
N THR A 259 -6.40 -2.05 -24.94
CA THR A 259 -5.60 -3.11 -25.56
C THR A 259 -5.87 -4.44 -24.88
N ALA A 260 -5.68 -4.50 -23.55
CA ALA A 260 -5.90 -5.72 -22.77
C ALA A 260 -7.39 -6.05 -22.54
N ARG A 261 -8.28 -5.05 -22.70
CA ARG A 261 -9.73 -5.14 -22.44
C ARG A 261 -9.99 -5.63 -21.02
N THR A 262 -9.33 -4.98 -20.08
CA THR A 262 -9.41 -5.25 -18.64
C THR A 262 -9.43 -3.94 -17.87
N TYR A 263 -10.02 -3.96 -16.69
CA TYR A 263 -9.97 -2.83 -15.77
C TYR A 263 -8.80 -2.98 -14.81
N GLN A 264 -8.29 -1.83 -14.36
CA GLN A 264 -7.36 -1.73 -13.25
C GLN A 264 -8.06 -1.03 -12.09
N ALA A 265 -7.90 -1.61 -10.90
CA ALA A 265 -8.43 -1.05 -9.67
C ALA A 265 -7.79 0.33 -9.35
N PRO A 266 -8.59 1.29 -8.85
CA PRO A 266 -8.06 2.57 -8.41
C PRO A 266 -7.23 2.42 -7.13
N LEU A 267 -6.48 3.47 -6.81
CA LEU A 267 -5.49 3.44 -5.74
C LEU A 267 -6.10 3.11 -4.35
N GLN A 268 -7.27 3.66 -4.03
CA GLN A 268 -7.96 3.36 -2.77
C GLN A 268 -8.41 1.90 -2.67
N LEU A 269 -8.84 1.29 -3.78
CA LEU A 269 -9.24 -0.11 -3.80
C LEU A 269 -8.02 -1.04 -3.65
N LYS A 270 -6.88 -0.67 -4.25
CA LYS A 270 -5.59 -1.35 -4.02
C LYS A 270 -5.13 -1.24 -2.57
N SER A 271 -5.41 -0.12 -1.90
CA SER A 271 -5.06 0.08 -0.48
C SER A 271 -6.02 -0.56 0.54
N THR A 272 -7.02 -1.32 0.10
CA THR A 272 -8.05 -1.90 0.98
C THR A 272 -7.43 -2.85 2.01
N GLY A 273 -7.86 -2.73 3.27
CA GLY A 273 -7.26 -3.37 4.43
C GLY A 273 -5.96 -2.71 4.88
N GLY A 274 -5.59 -1.56 4.33
CA GLY A 274 -4.30 -0.92 4.57
C GLY A 274 -4.42 0.58 4.81
N ILE A 275 -3.46 1.32 4.26
CA ILE A 275 -3.29 2.76 4.50
C ILE A 275 -3.22 3.49 3.17
N PHE A 276 -3.88 4.63 3.12
CA PHE A 276 -3.87 5.54 1.98
C PHE A 276 -3.39 6.93 2.43
N ILE A 277 -2.17 7.30 2.04
CA ILE A 277 -1.54 8.56 2.44
C ILE A 277 -1.59 9.54 1.28
N VAL A 278 -2.17 10.72 1.53
CA VAL A 278 -2.16 11.88 0.63
C VAL A 278 -1.31 12.97 1.27
N ASP A 279 -0.08 13.12 0.81
CA ASP A 279 0.86 14.14 1.27
C ASP A 279 0.71 15.45 0.47
N ASP A 280 1.21 16.54 1.04
CA ASP A 280 1.21 17.88 0.44
C ASP A 280 -0.13 18.32 -0.18
N LEU A 281 -1.23 18.00 0.51
CA LEU A 281 -2.57 18.39 0.10
C LEU A 281 -2.70 19.92 0.04
N GLY A 282 -3.20 20.43 -1.10
CA GLY A 282 -3.17 21.86 -1.43
C GLY A 282 -2.16 22.22 -2.51
N ARG A 283 -1.32 21.28 -2.95
CA ARG A 283 -0.32 21.49 -4.01
C ARG A 283 -0.60 20.70 -5.30
N GLN A 284 -1.74 20.00 -5.35
CA GLN A 284 -2.20 19.27 -6.52
C GLN A 284 -2.69 20.23 -7.62
N ALA A 285 -2.71 19.73 -8.86
CA ALA A 285 -3.34 20.44 -9.97
C ALA A 285 -4.85 20.64 -9.75
N GLU A 286 -5.52 19.64 -9.16
CA GLU A 286 -6.93 19.73 -8.80
C GLU A 286 -7.13 20.37 -7.41
N PRO A 287 -8.20 21.16 -7.22
CA PRO A 287 -8.51 21.74 -5.92
C PRO A 287 -8.72 20.65 -4.84
N PRO A 288 -8.15 20.80 -3.63
CA PRO A 288 -8.32 19.84 -2.52
C PRO A 288 -9.77 19.50 -2.20
N GLN A 289 -10.66 20.50 -2.32
CA GLN A 289 -12.09 20.32 -2.11
C GLN A 289 -12.69 19.27 -3.04
N LYS A 290 -12.25 19.17 -4.30
CA LYS A 290 -12.77 18.14 -5.23
C LYS A 290 -12.35 16.73 -4.80
N LEU A 291 -11.11 16.57 -4.34
CA LEU A 291 -10.61 15.28 -3.83
C LEU A 291 -11.43 14.82 -2.63
N VAL A 292 -11.69 15.72 -1.67
CA VAL A 292 -12.54 15.36 -0.53
C VAL A 292 -13.98 15.11 -0.95
N ASN A 293 -14.56 15.93 -1.84
CA ASN A 293 -15.91 15.70 -2.35
C ASN A 293 -16.09 14.31 -2.97
N ARG A 294 -15.07 13.80 -3.70
CA ARG A 294 -15.07 12.44 -4.25
C ARG A 294 -15.08 11.35 -3.16
N TRP A 295 -14.54 11.65 -2.00
CA TRP A 295 -14.42 10.74 -0.86
C TRP A 295 -15.36 11.02 0.31
N ILE A 296 -16.26 12.01 0.23
CA ILE A 296 -17.26 12.28 1.27
C ILE A 296 -18.03 10.99 1.60
N VAL A 297 -18.64 10.38 0.59
CA VAL A 297 -19.44 9.15 0.77
C VAL A 297 -18.56 7.96 1.20
N PRO A 298 -17.41 7.68 0.55
CA PRO A 298 -16.49 6.63 0.98
C PRO A 298 -16.00 6.71 2.42
N LEU A 299 -15.68 7.91 2.90
CA LEU A 299 -15.18 8.13 4.26
C LEU A 299 -16.24 7.86 5.34
N GLU A 300 -17.51 8.09 5.04
CA GLU A 300 -18.62 7.78 5.96
C GLU A 300 -19.11 6.35 5.87
N GLU A 301 -19.44 5.92 4.66
CA GLU A 301 -20.19 4.69 4.45
C GLU A 301 -19.29 3.46 4.32
N ALA A 302 -17.96 3.67 4.31
CA ALA A 302 -16.97 2.60 4.11
C ALA A 302 -17.13 1.84 2.79
N ARG A 303 -17.75 2.49 1.80
CA ARG A 303 -17.97 1.96 0.46
C ARG A 303 -17.72 3.04 -0.57
N ASP A 304 -17.07 2.67 -1.65
CA ASP A 304 -16.86 3.55 -2.80
C ASP A 304 -17.72 3.11 -3.96
N ILE A 305 -18.10 4.07 -4.81
CA ILE A 305 -18.88 3.84 -6.02
C ILE A 305 -17.95 4.00 -7.19
N LEU A 306 -17.82 2.95 -7.98
CA LEU A 306 -17.07 2.95 -9.23
C LEU A 306 -18.02 2.68 -10.40
N ALA A 307 -17.60 3.07 -11.60
CA ALA A 307 -18.36 2.88 -12.82
C ALA A 307 -17.54 2.14 -13.87
N LEU A 308 -18.16 1.18 -14.55
CA LEU A 308 -17.61 0.57 -15.76
C LEU A 308 -17.79 1.53 -16.95
N GLN A 309 -17.08 1.29 -18.05
CA GLN A 309 -17.29 2.04 -19.31
C GLN A 309 -18.70 1.90 -19.87
N SER A 310 -19.42 0.82 -19.51
CA SER A 310 -20.83 0.65 -19.84
C SER A 310 -21.76 1.66 -19.14
N GLY A 311 -21.24 2.40 -18.15
CA GLY A 311 -22.02 3.29 -17.28
C GLY A 311 -22.63 2.59 -16.07
N GLU A 312 -22.50 1.25 -15.97
CA GLU A 312 -22.95 0.50 -14.81
C GLU A 312 -22.15 0.91 -13.57
N LYS A 313 -22.86 1.28 -12.50
CA LYS A 313 -22.27 1.70 -11.23
C LYS A 313 -22.39 0.58 -10.21
N PHE A 314 -21.33 0.38 -9.44
CA PHE A 314 -21.29 -0.65 -8.41
C PHE A 314 -20.49 -0.19 -7.20
N THR A 315 -20.69 -0.88 -6.09
CA THR A 315 -20.03 -0.54 -4.83
C THR A 315 -18.86 -1.47 -4.57
N VAL A 316 -17.72 -0.89 -4.17
CA VAL A 316 -16.53 -1.60 -3.71
C VAL A 316 -16.25 -1.25 -2.24
N PRO A 317 -15.56 -2.11 -1.49
CA PRO A 317 -15.17 -1.77 -0.13
C PRO A 317 -14.23 -0.54 -0.10
N PHE A 318 -14.47 0.37 0.84
CA PHE A 318 -13.55 1.46 1.18
C PHE A 318 -13.10 1.26 2.62
N ASP A 319 -12.23 0.28 2.81
CA ASP A 319 -11.68 -0.09 4.13
C ASP A 319 -10.19 0.26 4.17
N THR A 320 -9.87 1.55 4.18
CA THR A 320 -8.49 2.03 4.22
C THR A 320 -8.37 3.16 5.22
N LEU A 321 -7.26 3.21 5.97
CA LEU A 321 -6.94 4.32 6.84
C LEU A 321 -6.42 5.48 5.98
N VAL A 322 -7.26 6.47 5.74
CA VAL A 322 -6.88 7.65 4.95
C VAL A 322 -6.17 8.68 5.82
N ILE A 323 -4.95 9.03 5.43
CA ILE A 323 -4.12 10.03 6.12
C ILE A 323 -3.82 11.16 5.13
N PHE A 324 -4.36 12.34 5.41
CA PHE A 324 -4.07 13.57 4.70
C PHE A 324 -2.95 14.33 5.44
N SER A 325 -2.01 14.90 4.68
CA SER A 325 -0.98 15.80 5.21
C SER A 325 -0.99 17.10 4.40
N THR A 326 -0.93 18.24 5.10
CA THR A 326 -0.91 19.57 4.47
C THR A 326 -0.03 20.54 5.25
N ASN A 327 0.46 21.57 4.54
CA ASN A 327 1.14 22.71 5.14
C ASN A 327 0.20 23.89 5.40
N PHE A 328 -1.03 23.84 4.88
CA PHE A 328 -2.03 24.91 5.02
C PHE A 328 -2.90 24.70 6.25
N HIS A 329 -3.52 25.77 6.73
CA HIS A 329 -4.51 25.63 7.79
C HIS A 329 -5.77 24.94 7.22
N PRO A 330 -6.40 23.97 7.91
CA PRO A 330 -7.55 23.22 7.36
C PRO A 330 -8.71 24.09 6.88
N ASN A 331 -8.96 25.22 7.53
CA ASN A 331 -10.00 26.18 7.13
C ASN A 331 -9.68 26.96 5.84
N GLU A 332 -8.45 26.92 5.34
CA GLU A 332 -8.04 27.58 4.09
C GLU A 332 -8.28 26.68 2.88
N ILE A 333 -8.25 25.36 3.08
CA ILE A 333 -8.32 24.35 2.01
C ILE A 333 -9.68 23.63 1.95
N PHE A 334 -10.46 23.66 3.04
CA PHE A 334 -11.71 22.93 3.15
C PHE A 334 -12.86 23.77 3.69
N ASP A 335 -14.05 23.47 3.18
CA ASP A 335 -15.30 23.96 3.75
C ASP A 335 -15.68 23.21 5.05
N GLY A 336 -16.64 23.80 5.78
CA GLY A 336 -17.12 23.21 7.03
C GLY A 336 -17.81 21.86 6.86
N ALA A 337 -18.25 21.49 5.65
CA ALA A 337 -18.81 20.17 5.37
C ALA A 337 -17.70 19.11 5.27
N ALA A 338 -16.66 19.35 4.47
CA ALA A 338 -15.48 18.50 4.35
C ALA A 338 -14.78 18.28 5.69
N LEU A 339 -14.58 19.35 6.47
CA LEU A 339 -13.98 19.25 7.80
C LEU A 339 -14.80 18.42 8.78
N ARG A 340 -16.13 18.32 8.63
CA ARG A 340 -16.96 17.44 9.46
C ARG A 340 -16.77 15.95 9.12
N ARG A 341 -16.31 15.63 7.91
CA ARG A 341 -16.15 14.25 7.43
C ARG A 341 -14.74 13.69 7.61
N ILE A 342 -13.73 14.55 7.65
CA ILE A 342 -12.41 14.19 8.18
C ILE A 342 -12.52 14.04 9.69
N PHE A 343 -12.28 12.85 10.26
CA PHE A 343 -12.63 12.62 11.66
C PHE A 343 -11.59 13.26 12.62
N PHE A 344 -10.33 12.91 12.49
CA PHE A 344 -9.24 13.45 13.32
C PHE A 344 -8.51 14.59 12.60
N LYS A 345 -8.26 15.70 13.32
CA LYS A 345 -7.41 16.79 12.85
C LYS A 345 -6.31 16.97 13.88
N ILE A 346 -5.08 16.73 13.48
CA ILE A 346 -3.91 16.68 14.37
C ILE A 346 -2.94 17.75 13.89
N LYS A 347 -2.70 18.74 14.75
CA LYS A 347 -1.71 19.77 14.48
C LYS A 347 -0.31 19.21 14.77
N ILE A 348 0.56 19.24 13.77
CA ILE A 348 1.96 18.86 13.88
C ILE A 348 2.79 20.14 13.87
N ASP A 349 3.10 20.63 15.07
CA ASP A 349 3.90 21.85 15.26
C ASP A 349 5.40 21.53 15.41
N GLY A 350 6.21 22.59 15.53
CA GLY A 350 7.62 22.48 15.89
C GLY A 350 7.84 21.83 17.26
N PRO A 351 9.00 21.18 17.49
CA PRO A 351 9.35 20.63 18.78
C PRO A 351 9.58 21.72 19.82
N SER A 352 9.44 21.39 21.11
CA SER A 352 9.96 22.23 22.20
C SER A 352 11.49 22.28 22.15
N GLN A 353 12.11 23.26 22.82
CA GLN A 353 13.58 23.34 22.91
C GLN A 353 14.21 22.04 23.43
N GLU A 354 13.60 21.41 24.43
CA GLU A 354 14.07 20.14 24.99
C GLU A 354 14.02 19.01 23.94
N ASN A 355 12.88 18.86 23.26
CA ASN A 355 12.72 17.84 22.22
C ASN A 355 13.63 18.12 21.02
N PHE A 356 13.83 19.38 20.67
CA PHE A 356 14.76 19.79 19.62
C PHE A 356 16.19 19.33 19.93
N LEU A 357 16.67 19.56 21.17
CA LEU A 357 18.00 19.12 21.59
C LEU A 357 18.13 17.59 21.57
N LYS A 358 17.10 16.85 21.99
CA LYS A 358 17.07 15.39 21.89
C LYS A 358 17.17 14.92 20.43
N ILE A 359 16.42 15.53 19.52
CA ILE A 359 16.46 15.24 18.08
C ILE A 359 17.86 15.55 17.54
N PHE A 360 18.43 16.70 17.91
CA PHE A 360 19.76 17.12 17.47
C PHE A 360 20.84 16.13 17.91
N ALA A 361 20.80 15.69 19.16
CA ALA A 361 21.73 14.67 19.68
C ALA A 361 21.58 13.32 18.96
N MET A 362 20.35 12.89 18.68
CA MET A 362 20.09 11.67 17.91
C MET A 362 20.65 11.74 16.49
N VAL A 363 20.42 12.85 15.78
CA VAL A 363 20.93 13.07 14.42
C VAL A 363 22.46 13.12 14.41
N ALA A 364 23.07 13.86 15.34
CA ALA A 364 24.52 13.96 15.47
C ALA A 364 25.16 12.58 15.68
N ARG A 365 24.60 11.77 16.58
CA ARG A 365 25.05 10.40 16.82
C ARG A 365 24.92 9.53 15.56
N LYS A 366 23.79 9.60 14.85
CA LYS A 366 23.56 8.85 13.61
C LYS A 366 24.56 9.22 12.52
N LYS A 367 24.92 10.51 12.41
CA LYS A 367 25.87 11.04 11.43
C LYS A 367 27.33 11.07 11.91
N LYS A 368 27.62 10.47 13.08
CA LYS A 368 28.96 10.44 13.69
C LYS A 368 29.58 11.82 13.88
N MET A 369 28.75 12.83 14.18
CA MET A 369 29.19 14.17 14.55
C MET A 369 29.35 14.25 16.09
N PRO A 370 30.55 14.49 16.62
CA PRO A 370 30.74 14.74 18.04
C PRO A 370 29.97 16.00 18.47
N LEU A 371 29.23 15.90 19.57
CA LEU A 371 28.53 17.05 20.15
C LEU A 371 29.52 17.92 20.91
N ASP A 372 29.42 19.24 20.73
CA ASP A 372 30.16 20.25 21.48
C ASP A 372 29.18 21.15 22.25
N GLU A 373 29.34 21.21 23.57
CA GLU A 373 28.43 21.96 24.45
C GLU A 373 28.46 23.46 24.16
N ARG A 374 29.64 24.04 23.90
CA ARG A 374 29.79 25.48 23.63
C ARG A 374 29.02 25.87 22.38
N THR A 375 29.11 25.04 21.36
CA THR A 375 28.42 25.21 20.08
C THR A 375 26.91 25.07 20.22
N LEU A 376 26.42 24.09 21.00
CA LEU A 376 24.99 23.96 21.28
C LEU A 376 24.44 25.16 22.07
N VAL A 377 25.20 25.65 23.06
CA VAL A 377 24.82 26.86 23.82
C VAL A 377 24.77 28.08 22.89
N HIS A 378 25.73 28.23 21.98
CA HIS A 378 25.74 29.28 20.97
C HIS A 378 24.51 29.20 20.05
N LEU A 379 24.21 28.01 19.52
CA LEU A 379 23.02 27.77 18.71
C LEU A 379 21.74 28.20 19.45
N MET A 380 21.58 27.80 20.70
CA MET A 380 20.38 28.07 21.51
C MET A 380 20.25 29.53 21.96
N LYS A 381 21.35 30.19 22.33
CA LYS A 381 21.33 31.54 22.92
C LYS A 381 21.56 32.66 21.91
N VAL A 382 22.17 32.39 20.78
CA VAL A 382 22.54 33.41 19.78
C VAL A 382 21.71 33.25 18.51
N LYS A 383 21.60 32.03 17.97
CA LYS A 383 20.93 31.82 16.67
C LYS A 383 19.42 31.67 16.78
N PHE A 384 18.90 30.78 17.63
CA PHE A 384 17.45 30.60 17.75
C PHE A 384 16.67 31.87 18.12
N PRO A 385 17.18 32.79 18.98
CA PRO A 385 16.50 34.05 19.24
C PRO A 385 16.32 34.93 18.00
N SER A 386 17.16 34.80 16.96
CA SER A 386 17.01 35.59 15.73
C SER A 386 15.80 35.18 14.88
N ILE A 387 15.20 34.02 15.16
CA ILE A 387 13.99 33.51 14.51
C ILE A 387 12.84 33.32 15.50
N ASN A 388 12.82 34.13 16.57
CA ASN A 388 11.83 34.05 17.65
C ASN A 388 11.73 32.67 18.31
N ASN A 389 12.85 31.93 18.40
CA ASN A 389 12.92 30.58 18.94
C ASN A 389 11.97 29.59 18.25
N ASN A 390 11.75 29.75 16.94
CA ASN A 390 11.01 28.77 16.15
C ASN A 390 11.89 27.54 15.88
N TYR A 391 11.58 26.42 16.52
CA TYR A 391 12.27 25.15 16.31
C TYR A 391 11.51 24.30 15.28
N ALA A 392 12.22 23.64 14.37
CA ALA A 392 11.62 22.71 13.42
C ALA A 392 12.42 21.41 13.30
N ASN A 393 11.73 20.29 13.06
CA ASN A 393 12.35 18.95 13.08
C ASN A 393 13.39 18.73 11.96
N TYR A 394 13.33 19.50 10.87
CA TYR A 394 14.30 19.40 9.78
C TYR A 394 15.64 20.08 10.08
N MET A 395 15.65 21.11 10.94
CA MET A 395 16.83 21.96 11.15
C MET A 395 18.06 21.19 11.64
N PRO A 396 17.96 20.21 12.57
CA PRO A 396 19.13 19.45 12.99
C PRO A 396 19.81 18.69 11.84
N ASN A 397 19.03 18.07 10.96
CA ASN A 397 19.58 17.36 9.80
C ASN A 397 20.34 18.33 8.88
N PHE A 398 19.72 19.46 8.54
CA PHE A 398 20.31 20.47 7.68
C PHE A 398 21.60 21.04 8.27
N LEU A 399 21.56 21.48 9.54
CA LEU A 399 22.72 22.06 10.21
C LEU A 399 23.89 21.09 10.26
N ILE A 400 23.64 19.82 10.62
CA ILE A 400 24.70 18.81 10.71
C ILE A 400 25.24 18.44 9.33
N ASP A 401 24.39 18.31 8.31
CA ASP A 401 24.86 18.04 6.93
C ASP A 401 25.74 19.16 6.39
N GLN A 402 25.37 20.42 6.64
CA GLN A 402 26.18 21.57 6.25
C GLN A 402 27.54 21.57 6.96
N MET A 403 27.58 21.26 8.26
CA MET A 403 28.85 21.18 8.99
C MET A 403 29.73 20.04 8.48
N ILE A 404 29.16 18.86 8.18
CA ILE A 404 29.88 17.72 7.59
C ILE A 404 30.43 18.10 6.22
N ALA A 405 29.63 18.70 5.35
CA ALA A 405 30.06 19.12 4.03
C ALA A 405 31.25 20.10 4.08
N VAL A 406 31.27 21.02 5.05
CA VAL A 406 32.42 21.91 5.27
C VAL A 406 33.64 21.13 5.78
N CYS A 407 33.47 20.22 6.74
CA CYS A 407 34.60 19.40 7.24
C CYS A 407 35.22 18.53 6.13
N GLU A 408 34.38 17.89 5.30
CA GLU A 408 34.81 17.07 4.18
C GLU A 408 35.55 17.89 3.13
N PHE A 409 35.05 19.10 2.81
CA PHE A 409 35.71 20.01 1.87
C PHE A 409 37.10 20.45 2.36
N GLU A 410 37.22 20.77 3.65
CA GLU A 410 38.47 21.21 4.28
C GLU A 410 39.42 20.02 4.62
N GLY A 411 38.98 18.78 4.40
CA GLY A 411 39.77 17.57 4.68
C GLY A 411 40.02 17.31 6.16
N VAL A 412 39.16 17.83 7.04
CA VAL A 412 39.29 17.70 8.51
C VAL A 412 38.28 16.70 9.09
N PRO A 413 38.58 16.05 10.22
CA PRO A 413 37.62 15.18 10.89
C PRO A 413 36.34 15.93 11.30
N ASN A 414 35.20 15.23 11.30
CA ASN A 414 33.92 15.77 11.72
C ASN A 414 34.00 16.30 13.16
N HIS A 415 33.78 17.59 13.33
CA HIS A 415 33.73 18.26 14.62
C HIS A 415 32.74 19.42 14.57
N MET A 416 32.29 19.84 15.75
CA MET A 416 31.27 20.88 15.91
C MET A 416 31.91 22.12 16.54
N THR A 417 31.77 23.27 15.88
CA THR A 417 32.24 24.57 16.38
C THR A 417 31.19 25.66 16.14
N PRO A 418 31.20 26.75 16.91
CA PRO A 418 30.29 27.88 16.69
C PRO A 418 30.39 28.44 15.27
N ASP A 419 31.60 28.52 14.70
CA ASP A 419 31.83 29.06 13.35
C ASP A 419 31.20 28.19 12.25
N LEU A 420 31.27 26.86 12.40
CA LEU A 420 30.64 25.92 11.48
C LEU A 420 29.10 26.00 11.56
N ILE A 421 28.54 26.16 12.76
CA ILE A 421 27.10 26.42 12.92
C ILE A 421 26.70 27.75 12.28
N ASP A 422 27.52 28.79 12.41
CA ASP A 422 27.22 30.10 11.82
C ASP A 422 27.15 30.05 10.30
N ARG A 423 28.10 29.35 9.67
CA ARG A 423 28.06 29.05 8.22
C ARG A 423 26.82 28.25 7.84
N ALA A 424 26.54 27.16 8.54
CA ALA A 424 25.37 26.32 8.28
C ALA A 424 24.05 27.11 8.43
N TRP A 425 23.96 27.97 9.45
CA TRP A 425 22.80 28.82 9.70
C TRP A 425 22.59 29.85 8.60
N GLY A 426 23.68 30.46 8.11
CA GLY A 426 23.65 31.40 6.98
C GLY A 426 23.12 30.77 5.68
N ASN A 427 23.43 29.49 5.44
CA ASN A 427 22.89 28.76 4.29
C ASN A 427 21.42 28.35 4.47
N MET A 428 20.94 28.21 5.72
CA MET A 428 19.56 27.83 6.01
C MET A 428 18.59 29.00 5.83
N PHE A 429 18.98 30.19 6.26
CA PHE A 429 18.18 31.40 6.17
C PHE A 429 18.80 32.36 5.17
N VAL A 430 18.27 32.36 3.95
CA VAL A 430 18.65 33.33 2.92
C VAL A 430 18.29 34.73 3.43
N ARG A 431 19.29 35.59 3.54
CA ARG A 431 19.07 36.99 3.93
C ARG A 431 18.31 37.70 2.82
N GLN A 432 17.28 38.45 3.20
CA GLN A 432 16.65 39.39 2.27
C GLN A 432 17.60 40.57 2.04
N GLU A 433 18.34 40.51 0.94
CA GLU A 433 19.27 41.56 0.52
C GLU A 433 18.98 41.95 -0.94
N ILE A 434 19.21 43.21 -1.29
CA ILE A 434 19.09 43.68 -2.67
C ILE A 434 20.28 43.12 -3.44
N ILE A 435 20.03 42.14 -4.30
CA ILE A 435 21.05 41.61 -5.21
C ILE A 435 21.29 42.65 -6.30
N ALA A 436 22.54 43.08 -6.47
CA ALA A 436 22.93 43.96 -7.56
C ALA A 436 22.51 43.34 -8.90
N LYS A 437 21.81 44.12 -9.72
CA LYS A 437 21.28 43.67 -11.02
C LYS A 437 22.38 43.42 -12.04
#